data_AF-A0A3B0CF32-F1
#
_entry.id   AF-A0A3B0CF32-F1
#
_cell.length_a   1.000
_cell.length_b   1.000
_cell.length_c   1.000
_cell.angle_alpha   90.00
_cell.angle_beta   90.00
_cell.angle_gamma   90.00
#
_symmetry.space_group_name_H-M   'P 1'
#
loop_
_entity.id
_entity.type
_entity.pdbx_description
1 polymer ?
#
loop_
_entity_poly.entity_id
_entity_poly.type
_entity_poly.pdbx_seq_one_letter_code
_entity_poly.pdbx_strand_id
1 'polypeptide(L)' 'MMISKKMDPQAASAIKSILQKLNINNPRVFIDLEKQTVEAQEDDYSVDDLLEAAGTLTPERGKELLEEVNKSRREWNA' A
#
# COMPACT_ATOMS: atom_id res chain seq x y z
N MET A 1 6.60 13.32 13.44
CA MET A 1 6.43 12.03 14.14
C MET A 1 4.96 11.90 14.52
N MET A 2 4.24 10.88 14.03
CA MET A 2 2.85 10.66 14.44
C MET A 2 2.85 9.96 15.80
N ILE A 3 2.26 10.60 16.82
CA ILE A 3 2.09 10.00 18.15
C ILE A 3 0.75 9.27 18.14
N SER A 4 0.78 7.94 18.25
CA SER A 4 -0.45 7.15 18.40
C SER A 4 -0.94 7.25 19.83
N LYS A 5 -2.17 7.73 20.01
CA LYS A 5 -2.84 7.78 21.32
C LYS A 5 -4.12 6.97 21.25
N LYS A 6 -4.29 6.05 22.20
CA LYS A 6 -5.50 5.23 22.29
C LYS A 6 -6.70 6.14 22.58
N MET A 7 -7.76 5.96 21.79
CA MET A 7 -9.02 6.66 21.95
C MET A 7 -9.94 5.92 22.91
N ASP A 8 -10.79 6.66 23.61
CA ASP A 8 -11.93 6.09 24.34
C ASP A 8 -12.88 5.34 23.36
N PRO A 9 -13.40 4.16 23.71
CA PRO A 9 -14.30 3.39 22.84
C PRO A 9 -15.59 4.12 22.42
N GLN A 10 -16.19 4.93 23.30
CA GLN A 10 -17.40 5.70 22.98
C GLN A 10 -17.08 6.79 21.96
N ALA A 11 -15.96 7.49 22.14
CA ALA A 11 -15.49 8.49 21.19
C ALA A 11 -15.19 7.86 19.82
N ALA A 12 -14.54 6.70 19.80
CA ALA A 12 -14.29 5.97 18.55
C ALA A 12 -15.58 5.55 17.82
N SER A 13 -16.59 5.09 18.58
CA SER A 13 -17.90 4.71 18.03
C SER A 13 -18.65 5.92 17.44
N ALA A 14 -18.61 7.07 18.14
CA ALA A 14 -19.22 8.30 17.66
C ALA A 14 -18.57 8.79 16.35
N ILE A 15 -17.23 8.81 16.30
CA ILE A 15 -16.49 9.19 15.09
C ILE A 15 -16.80 8.25 13.93
N LYS A 16 -16.80 6.92 14.18
CA LYS A 16 -17.17 5.94 13.15
C LYS A 16 -18.57 6.19 12.60
N SER A 17 -19.54 6.47 13.47
CA SER A 17 -20.92 6.76 13.05
C SER A 17 -21.03 8.04 12.21
N ILE A 18 -20.24 9.07 12.52
CA ILE A 18 -20.17 10.30 11.73
C ILE A 18 -19.58 10.02 10.34
N LEU A 19 -18.44 9.31 10.28
CA LEU A 19 -17.77 8.97 9.03
C LEU A 19 -18.67 8.13 8.10
N GLN A 20 -19.41 7.16 8.67
CA GLN A 20 -20.37 6.35 7.90
C GLN A 20 -21.50 7.19 7.29
N LYS A 21 -21.99 8.22 7.99
CA LYS A 21 -22.99 9.16 7.44
C LYS A 21 -22.46 9.96 6.26
N LEU A 22 -21.14 10.16 6.19
CA LEU A 22 -20.44 10.78 5.08
C LEU A 22 -20.02 9.77 4.00
N ASN A 23 -20.48 8.52 4.10
CA ASN A 23 -20.13 7.40 3.22
C ASN A 23 -18.64 7.03 3.23
N ILE A 24 -17.92 7.36 4.32
CA ILE A 24 -16.52 6.99 4.53
C ILE A 24 -16.49 5.72 5.37
N ASN A 25 -16.05 4.61 4.76
CA ASN A 25 -16.06 3.28 5.38
C ASN A 25 -14.66 2.69 5.58
N ASN A 26 -13.60 3.47 5.32
CA ASN A 26 -12.22 3.01 5.45
C ASN A 26 -11.89 2.62 6.89
N PRO A 27 -11.14 1.53 7.11
CA PRO A 27 -10.75 1.08 8.44
C PRO A 27 -9.81 2.09 9.13
N ARG A 28 -9.07 2.87 8.35
CA ARG A 28 -8.17 3.91 8.83
C ARG A 28 -8.37 5.19 8.03
N VAL A 29 -8.46 6.29 8.75
CA VAL A 29 -8.60 7.64 8.21
C VAL A 29 -7.67 8.59 8.94
N PHE A 30 -7.26 9.64 8.25
CA PHE A 30 -6.60 10.79 8.82
C PHE A 30 -7.58 11.96 8.84
N ILE A 31 -7.81 12.53 10.03
CA ILE A 31 -8.68 13.69 10.20
C ILE A 31 -7.77 14.89 10.46
N ASP A 32 -7.76 15.84 9.53
CA ASP A 32 -7.10 17.12 9.68
C ASP A 32 -8.12 18.14 10.19
N LEU A 33 -7.99 18.54 11.46
CA LEU A 33 -8.92 19.48 12.10
C LEU A 33 -8.68 20.93 11.67
N GLU A 34 -7.47 21.28 11.22
CA GLU A 34 -7.15 22.64 10.76
C GLU A 34 -7.73 22.87 9.36
N LYS A 35 -7.57 21.89 8.47
CA LYS A 35 -8.09 21.93 7.10
C LYS A 35 -9.53 21.44 7.00
N GLN A 36 -10.05 20.82 8.05
CA GLN A 36 -11.39 20.23 8.10
C GLN A 36 -11.60 19.14 7.04
N THR A 37 -10.55 18.35 6.78
CA THR A 37 -10.58 17.27 5.79
C THR A 37 -10.49 15.90 6.47
N VAL A 38 -11.06 14.88 5.81
CA VAL A 38 -10.86 13.48 6.14
C VAL A 38 -10.24 12.80 4.93
N GLU A 39 -9.03 12.30 5.12
CA GLU A 39 -8.29 11.55 4.10
C GLU A 39 -8.40 10.06 4.45
N ALA A 40 -8.89 9.27 3.51
CA ALA A 40 -8.81 7.82 3.63
C ALA A 40 -7.34 7.42 3.53
N GLN A 41 -6.89 6.53 4.43
CA GLN A 41 -5.66 5.82 4.11
C GLN A 41 -6.01 4.89 2.95
N GLU A 42 -5.50 5.18 1.76
CA GLU A 42 -5.39 4.17 0.71
C GLU A 42 -4.45 3.11 1.27
N ASP A 43 -4.94 1.87 1.39
CA ASP A 43 -4.06 0.76 1.72
C ASP A 43 -3.03 0.69 0.58
N ASP A 44 -1.79 1.04 0.94
CA ASP A 44 -0.61 1.17 0.09
C ASP A 44 -0.60 0.11 -1.03
N TYR A 45 -0.78 0.58 -2.27
CA TYR A 45 -0.65 -0.13 -3.53
C TYR A 45 -1.47 -1.43 -3.63
N SER A 46 -2.47 -1.44 -4.51
CA SER A 46 -3.00 -2.73 -4.95
C SER A 46 -1.84 -3.56 -5.52
N VAL A 47 -1.93 -4.90 -5.42
CA VAL A 47 -0.96 -5.80 -6.07
C VAL A 47 -0.79 -5.41 -7.55
N ASP A 48 -1.86 -4.94 -8.17
CA ASP A 48 -1.86 -4.47 -9.55
C ASP A 48 -1.02 -3.21 -9.74
N ASP A 49 -1.05 -2.24 -8.81
CA ASP A 49 -0.19 -1.04 -8.86
C ASP A 49 1.29 -1.39 -8.65
N LEU A 50 1.59 -2.36 -7.77
CA LEU A 50 2.96 -2.88 -7.60
C LEU A 50 3.44 -3.62 -8.86
N LEU A 51 2.56 -4.37 -9.52
CA LEU A 51 2.86 -5.10 -10.75
C LEU A 51 3.00 -4.16 -11.95
N GLU A 52 2.23 -3.06 -11.98
CA GLU A 52 2.34 -2.01 -12.98
C GLU A 52 3.69 -1.27 -12.83
N ALA A 53 4.09 -0.93 -11.60
CA ALA A 53 5.39 -0.32 -11.32
C ALA A 53 6.58 -1.25 -11.60
N ALA A 54 6.41 -2.57 -11.44
CA ALA A 54 7.44 -3.56 -11.73
C ALA A 54 7.74 -3.72 -13.23
N GLY A 55 6.89 -3.17 -14.11
CA GLY A 55 7.01 -3.31 -15.55
C GLY A 55 6.69 -4.74 -16.00
N THR A 56 5.86 -4.87 -17.03
CA THR A 56 5.55 -6.18 -17.60
C THR A 56 6.84 -6.79 -18.16
N LEU A 57 7.30 -7.91 -17.58
CA LEU A 57 8.49 -8.61 -18.06
C LEU A 57 8.24 -9.08 -19.50
N THR A 58 8.88 -8.43 -20.47
CA THR A 58 8.74 -8.82 -21.87
C THR A 58 9.37 -10.20 -22.10
N PRO A 59 8.90 -10.99 -23.09
CA PRO A 59 9.50 -12.27 -23.43
C PRO A 59 11.01 -12.17 -23.73
N GLU A 60 11.45 -11.06 -24.34
CA GLU A 60 12.85 -10.78 -24.63
C GLU A 60 13.64 -10.59 -23.33
N ARG A 61 13.14 -9.77 -22.40
CA ARG A 61 13.80 -9.54 -21.11
C ARG A 61 13.84 -10.81 -20.25
N GLY A 62 12.81 -11.66 -20.35
CA GLY A 62 12.79 -12.97 -19.72
C GLY A 62 13.90 -13.90 -20.23
N LYS A 63 14.21 -13.87 -21.53
CA LYS A 63 15.31 -14.66 -22.11
C LYS A 63 16.68 -14.18 -21.62
N GLU A 64 16.89 -12.87 -21.58
CA GLU A 64 18.15 -12.28 -21.10
C GLU A 64 18.41 -12.65 -19.63
N LEU A 65 17.40 -12.54 -18.76
CA LEU A 65 17.52 -12.92 -17.35
C LEU A 65 17.82 -14.41 -17.19
N LEU A 66 17.21 -15.26 -18.01
CA LEU A 66 17.47 -16.70 -17.99
C LEU A 66 18.93 -17.01 -18.41
N GLU A 67 19.47 -16.30 -19.40
CA GLU A 67 20.86 -16.43 -19.82
C GLU A 67 21.83 -15.98 -18.73
N GLU A 68 21.55 -14.86 -18.04
CA GLU A 68 22.33 -14.38 -16.90
C GLU A 68 22.35 -15.38 -15.75
N VAL A 69 21.20 -15.93 -15.36
CA VAL A 69 21.12 -16.95 -14.30
C VAL A 69 21.93 -18.20 -14.68
N ASN A 70 21.82 -18.65 -15.92
CA ASN A 70 22.57 -19.81 -16.39
C ASN A 70 24.08 -19.54 -16.42
N LYS A 71 24.51 -18.32 -16.75
CA LYS A 71 25.91 -17.90 -16.69
C LYS A 71 26.43 -17.90 -15.26
N SER A 72 25.73 -17.25 -14.33
CA SER A 72 26.10 -17.23 -12.91
C SER A 72 26.17 -18.63 -12.30
N ARG A 73 25.26 -19.55 -12.68
CA ARG A 73 25.30 -20.93 -12.22
C ARG A 73 26.50 -21.71 -12.76
N ARG A 74 26.96 -21.43 -13.98
CA ARG A 74 28.18 -22.03 -14.52
C ARG A 74 29.42 -21.50 -13.80
N GLU A 75 29.47 -20.19 -13.58
CA GLU A 75 30.59 -19.52 -12.89
C GLU A 75 30.70 -19.93 -11.41
N TRP A 76 29.57 -20.15 -10.72
CA TRP A 76 29.57 -20.62 -9.33
C TRP A 76 30.04 -22.07 -9.17
N ASN A 77 29.85 -22.91 -10.20
CA ASN A 77 30.20 -24.33 -10.18
C ASN A 77 31.55 -24.62 -10.88
N ALA A 78 32.32 -23.59 -11.22
CA ALA A 78 33.66 -23.67 -11.81
C ALA A 78 34.74 -23.42 -10.74
#